data_AF-A0A0D6N253-F1
#
_entry.id   AF-A0A0D6N253-F1
#
_cell.length_a   1.000
_cell.length_b   1.000
_cell.length_c   1.000
_cell.angle_alpha   90.00
_cell.angle_beta   90.00
_cell.angle_gamma   90.00
#
_symmetry.space_group_name_H-M   'P 1'
#
loop_
_entity.id
_entity.type
_entity.pdbx_description
1 polymer ?
#
loop_
_entity_poly.entity_id
_entity_poly.type
_entity_poly.pdbx_seq_one_letter_code
_entity_poly.pdbx_strand_id
1 'polypeptide(L)'
;MKHILLLTGLALGLAGAATAHAESGKKQASAMDLSNYAAEVAQNPKNATAYRTMAALPDWVKTGRGTSSPTRPITISGKRYLVGHICEPHNCAQNQMDVLFAEDGKKAWGLVSTHVGKTLYQLPLGDPDEALMTALLASYHAENPDEGKP
;
A
#
# COMPACT_ATOMS: atom_id res chain seq x y z
N MET A 1 49.94 -49.39 3.34
CA MET A 1 51.16 -49.00 4.07
C MET A 1 51.74 -47.73 3.45
N LYS A 2 51.63 -46.60 4.14
CA LYS A 2 52.70 -45.59 4.21
C LYS A 2 52.31 -44.51 5.22
N HIS A 3 53.01 -44.57 6.34
CA HIS A 3 53.04 -43.54 7.37
C HIS A 3 53.73 -42.29 6.81
N ILE A 4 53.21 -41.10 7.09
CA ILE A 4 53.95 -39.85 6.96
C ILE A 4 53.94 -39.16 8.31
N LEU A 5 55.16 -38.90 8.77
CA LEU A 5 55.54 -38.38 10.07
C LEU A 5 55.05 -36.94 10.30
N LEU A 6 54.76 -36.67 11.58
CA LEU A 6 54.71 -35.35 12.19
C LEU A 6 56.04 -34.59 12.01
N LEU A 7 55.95 -33.31 11.66
CA LEU A 7 56.97 -32.31 11.94
C LEU A 7 56.33 -31.17 12.72
N THR A 8 56.75 -31.06 13.98
CA THR A 8 56.51 -29.94 14.89
C THR A 8 57.16 -28.67 14.35
N GLY A 9 56.37 -27.64 14.09
CA GLY A 9 56.85 -26.28 13.81
C GLY A 9 56.69 -25.38 15.04
N LEU A 10 57.81 -24.98 15.62
CA LEU A 10 57.97 -24.08 16.76
C LEU A 10 57.58 -22.64 16.37
N ALA A 11 56.88 -21.95 17.26
CA ALA A 11 56.38 -20.59 17.11
C ALA A 11 57.49 -19.52 17.11
N LEU A 12 57.26 -18.41 16.38
CA LEU A 12 57.79 -17.09 16.72
C LEU A 12 56.83 -16.02 16.21
N GLY A 13 56.25 -15.25 17.14
CA GLY A 13 55.27 -14.20 16.84
C GLY A 13 55.91 -12.90 16.34
N LEU A 14 55.10 -12.09 15.66
CA LEU A 14 55.23 -10.64 15.62
C LEU A 14 53.83 -10.02 15.59
N ALA A 15 53.69 -8.94 16.37
CA ALA A 15 52.47 -8.25 16.69
C ALA A 15 51.69 -7.79 15.45
N GLY A 16 50.46 -8.29 15.29
CA GLY A 16 49.49 -7.70 14.39
C GLY A 16 48.99 -6.38 14.98
N ALA A 17 49.35 -5.26 14.36
CA ALA A 17 48.70 -3.98 14.59
C ALA A 17 47.21 -4.16 14.28
N ALA A 18 46.37 -4.01 15.31
CA ALA A 18 44.93 -3.95 15.16
C ALA A 18 44.57 -2.70 14.35
N THR A 19 44.43 -2.84 13.03
CA THR A 19 43.70 -1.85 12.25
C THR A 19 42.24 -1.99 12.62
N ALA A 20 41.79 -1.14 13.55
CA ALA A 20 40.38 -0.89 13.78
C ALA A 20 39.76 -0.47 12.44
N HIS A 21 39.07 -1.40 11.77
CA HIS A 21 38.10 -1.03 10.77
C HIS A 21 36.96 -0.36 11.51
N ALA A 22 37.00 0.97 11.55
CA ALA A 22 35.82 1.77 11.80
C ALA A 22 34.84 1.47 10.66
N GLU A 23 34.01 0.45 10.84
CA GLU A 23 32.77 0.29 10.08
C GLU A 23 31.92 1.52 10.42
N SER A 24 32.04 2.53 9.56
CA SER A 24 31.15 3.67 9.55
C SER A 24 29.77 3.14 9.17
N GLY A 25 29.04 2.69 10.18
CA GLY A 25 27.64 2.35 10.10
C GLY A 25 26.87 3.61 9.72
N LYS A 26 26.71 3.85 8.42
CA LYS A 26 25.65 4.72 7.92
C LYS A 26 24.34 4.05 8.28
N LYS A 27 23.80 4.43 9.44
CA LYS A 27 22.40 4.18 9.80
C LYS A 27 21.55 5.01 8.85
N GLN A 28 21.33 4.47 7.66
CA GLN A 28 20.48 5.07 6.65
C GLN A 28 19.06 5.04 7.22
N ALA A 29 18.55 6.21 7.60
CA ALA A 29 17.13 6.35 7.90
C ALA A 29 16.38 5.85 6.66
N SER A 30 15.65 4.74 6.81
CA SER A 30 14.76 4.26 5.76
C SER A 30 13.83 5.42 5.44
N ALA A 31 13.87 5.94 4.21
CA ALA A 31 12.73 6.69 3.70
C ALA A 31 11.49 5.80 3.90
N MET A 32 10.39 6.38 4.39
CA MET A 32 9.12 5.65 4.48
C MET A 32 8.78 5.19 3.06
N ASP A 33 8.63 3.87 2.85
CA ASP A 33 8.16 3.35 1.57
C ASP A 33 6.65 3.62 1.46
N LEU A 34 6.30 4.63 0.67
CA LEU A 34 4.90 5.01 0.42
C LEU A 34 4.31 4.31 -0.81
N SER A 35 5.07 3.44 -1.48
CA SER A 35 4.69 2.88 -2.79
C SER A 35 3.38 2.07 -2.77
N ASN A 36 2.97 1.59 -1.59
CA ASN A 36 1.73 0.87 -1.40
C ASN A 36 0.55 1.74 -0.95
N TYR A 37 0.71 3.05 -0.71
CA TYR A 37 -0.41 3.93 -0.33
C TYR A 37 -1.40 4.09 -1.47
N ALA A 38 -2.70 4.10 -1.17
CA ALA A 38 -3.74 4.11 -2.21
C ALA A 38 -3.62 5.31 -3.17
N ALA A 39 -3.26 6.49 -2.67
CA ALA A 39 -3.00 7.66 -3.50
C ALA A 39 -1.80 7.47 -4.45
N GLU A 40 -0.73 6.81 -3.99
CA GLU A 40 0.45 6.51 -4.81
C GLU A 40 0.14 5.41 -5.84
N VAL A 41 -0.62 4.39 -5.43
CA VAL A 41 -1.09 3.32 -6.32
C VAL A 41 -1.98 3.89 -7.42
N ALA A 42 -2.88 4.83 -7.10
CA ALA A 42 -3.76 5.51 -8.06
C ALA A 42 -2.98 6.36 -9.08
N GLN A 43 -1.85 6.95 -8.69
CA GLN A 43 -1.07 7.85 -9.55
C GLN A 43 0.00 7.12 -10.37
N ASN A 44 0.36 5.89 -10.01
CA ASN A 44 1.44 5.18 -10.69
C ASN A 44 1.08 4.81 -12.15
N PRO A 45 2.08 4.63 -13.03
CA PRO A 45 1.84 4.40 -14.46
C PRO A 45 0.99 3.16 -14.76
N LYS A 46 1.02 2.14 -13.88
CA LYS A 46 0.27 0.89 -14.06
C LYS A 46 -1.23 1.09 -13.88
N ASN A 47 -1.66 1.91 -12.90
CA ASN A 47 -3.08 2.02 -12.54
C ASN A 47 -3.71 3.37 -12.93
N ALA A 48 -2.93 4.40 -13.21
CA ALA A 48 -3.44 5.76 -13.35
C ALA A 48 -4.48 5.94 -14.46
N THR A 49 -4.36 5.18 -15.55
CA THR A 49 -5.39 5.19 -16.61
C THR A 49 -6.70 4.58 -16.09
N ALA A 50 -6.65 3.36 -15.54
CA ALA A 50 -7.83 2.70 -14.99
C ALA A 50 -8.52 3.55 -13.91
N TYR A 51 -7.74 4.17 -13.04
CA TYR A 51 -8.22 5.11 -12.03
C TYR A 51 -9.01 6.28 -12.65
N ARG A 52 -8.41 7.00 -13.59
CA ARG A 52 -9.05 8.17 -14.22
C ARG A 52 -10.27 7.81 -15.06
N THR A 53 -10.35 6.59 -15.58
CA THR A 53 -11.45 6.15 -16.44
C THR A 53 -12.62 5.50 -15.68
N MET A 54 -12.52 5.29 -14.36
CA MET A 54 -13.56 4.55 -13.63
C MET A 54 -14.93 5.25 -13.62
N ALA A 55 -14.98 6.59 -13.74
CA ALA A 55 -16.20 7.39 -13.91
C ALA A 55 -15.88 8.88 -14.16
N ALA A 56 -16.89 9.71 -14.42
CA ALA A 56 -16.79 11.18 -14.28
C ALA A 56 -16.66 11.56 -12.80
N LEU A 57 -15.42 11.54 -12.31
CA LEU A 57 -15.09 11.78 -10.90
C LEU A 57 -15.31 13.26 -10.50
N PRO A 58 -15.68 13.58 -9.23
CA PRO A 58 -15.49 14.91 -8.67
C PRO A 58 -14.02 15.34 -8.80
N ASP A 59 -13.73 16.64 -8.92
CA ASP A 59 -12.37 17.12 -9.23
C ASP A 59 -11.33 16.71 -8.17
N TRP A 60 -11.72 16.63 -6.90
CA TRP A 60 -10.83 16.15 -5.83
C TRP A 60 -10.48 14.66 -6.00
N VAL A 61 -11.43 13.85 -6.48
CA VAL A 61 -11.22 12.41 -6.73
C VAL A 61 -10.41 12.17 -8.01
N LYS A 62 -10.61 12.97 -9.06
CA LYS A 62 -9.98 12.80 -10.39
C LYS A 62 -8.47 12.62 -10.34
N THR A 63 -7.80 13.33 -9.42
CA THR A 63 -6.35 13.40 -9.39
C THR A 63 -5.70 12.26 -8.60
N GLY A 64 -6.47 11.50 -7.81
CA GLY A 64 -5.92 10.49 -6.89
C GLY A 64 -5.08 11.10 -5.76
N ARG A 65 -5.12 12.42 -5.59
CA ARG A 65 -4.42 13.13 -4.53
C ARG A 65 -5.32 13.21 -3.31
N GLY A 66 -4.94 12.52 -2.25
CA GLY A 66 -5.66 12.56 -0.98
C GLY A 66 -4.83 11.97 0.15
N THR A 67 -5.30 12.16 1.38
CA THR A 67 -4.79 11.40 2.53
C THR A 67 -5.21 9.95 2.34
N SER A 68 -4.30 9.00 2.50
CA SER A 68 -4.61 7.59 2.20
C SER A 68 -3.96 6.64 3.19
N SER A 69 -4.51 5.43 3.27
CA SER A 69 -3.91 4.29 3.96
C SER A 69 -3.16 3.39 2.96
N PRO A 70 -2.23 2.52 3.46
CA PRO A 70 -1.64 1.47 2.64
C PRO A 70 -2.70 0.55 2.03
N THR A 71 -2.54 0.23 0.74
CA THR A 71 -3.32 -0.78 0.06
C THR A 71 -3.07 -2.18 0.63
N ARG A 72 -4.09 -3.03 0.53
CA ARG A 72 -4.04 -4.43 0.97
C ARG A 72 -4.35 -5.34 -0.22
N PRO A 73 -3.60 -6.44 -0.40
CA PRO A 73 -3.96 -7.44 -1.39
C PRO A 73 -5.19 -8.21 -0.92
N ILE A 74 -6.15 -8.44 -1.82
CA ILE A 74 -7.30 -9.31 -1.59
C ILE A 74 -7.52 -10.26 -2.77
N THR A 75 -8.23 -11.35 -2.54
CA THR A 75 -8.64 -12.29 -3.59
C THR A 75 -10.16 -12.42 -3.59
N ILE A 76 -10.79 -12.19 -4.74
CA ILE A 76 -12.23 -12.33 -4.94
C ILE A 76 -12.43 -13.31 -6.10
N SER A 77 -13.10 -14.44 -5.83
CA SER A 77 -13.38 -15.47 -6.85
C SER A 77 -12.13 -15.91 -7.65
N GLY A 78 -10.99 -16.06 -6.96
CA GLY A 78 -9.71 -16.46 -7.55
C GLY A 78 -8.95 -15.35 -8.31
N LYS A 79 -9.49 -14.13 -8.41
CA LYS A 79 -8.82 -12.97 -9.00
C LYS A 79 -8.20 -12.09 -7.91
N ARG A 80 -6.99 -11.58 -8.17
CA ARG A 80 -6.24 -10.73 -7.23
C ARG A 80 -6.51 -9.24 -7.47
N TYR A 81 -6.63 -8.51 -6.38
CA TYR A 81 -6.87 -7.06 -6.37
C TYR A 81 -6.02 -6.38 -5.29
N LEU A 82 -5.83 -5.08 -5.46
CA LEU A 82 -5.40 -4.18 -4.38
C LEU A 82 -6.62 -3.37 -3.94
N VAL A 83 -6.96 -3.41 -2.66
CA VAL A 83 -7.97 -2.53 -2.05
C VAL A 83 -7.28 -1.42 -1.28
N GLY A 84 -7.80 -0.20 -1.34
CA GLY A 84 -7.27 0.92 -0.60
C GLY A 84 -8.30 1.99 -0.32
N HIS A 85 -7.89 2.97 0.47
CA HIS A 85 -8.72 4.07 0.92
C HIS A 85 -8.03 5.42 0.66
N ILE A 86 -8.78 6.39 0.17
CA ILE A 86 -8.36 7.77 -0.08
C ILE A 86 -9.43 8.69 0.50
N CYS A 87 -9.05 9.71 1.25
CA CYS A 87 -9.94 10.75 1.75
C CYS A 87 -9.50 12.15 1.30
N GLU A 88 -10.47 13.06 1.19
CA GLU A 88 -10.19 14.44 0.82
C GLU A 88 -9.34 15.12 1.90
N PRO A 89 -8.21 15.75 1.54
CA PRO A 89 -7.38 16.47 2.51
C PRO A 89 -8.20 17.47 3.33
N HIS A 90 -8.01 17.46 4.65
CA HIS A 90 -8.72 18.30 5.63
C HIS A 90 -10.22 18.00 5.81
N ASN A 91 -10.83 17.20 4.94
CA ASN A 91 -12.25 16.83 4.97
C ASN A 91 -12.44 15.30 5.07
N CYS A 92 -11.48 14.59 5.68
CA CYS A 92 -11.44 13.13 5.59
C CYS A 92 -12.68 12.42 6.18
N ALA A 93 -13.26 12.91 7.27
CA ALA A 93 -14.49 12.31 7.80
C ALA A 93 -15.69 12.52 6.85
N GLN A 94 -15.67 13.63 6.10
CA GLN A 94 -16.78 14.02 5.24
C GLN A 94 -16.72 13.36 3.87
N ASN A 95 -15.55 13.32 3.23
CA ASN A 95 -15.39 12.91 1.83
C ASN A 95 -14.29 11.84 1.72
N GLN A 96 -14.72 10.65 1.35
CA GLN A 96 -13.93 9.42 1.34
C GLN A 96 -14.15 8.66 0.04
N MET A 97 -13.16 7.87 -0.36
CA MET A 97 -13.27 6.92 -1.45
C MET A 97 -12.49 5.64 -1.14
N ASP A 98 -13.19 4.52 -1.22
CA ASP A 98 -12.58 3.20 -1.26
C ASP A 98 -12.40 2.78 -2.71
N VAL A 99 -11.27 2.13 -3.01
CA VAL A 99 -10.88 1.80 -4.38
C VAL A 99 -10.33 0.38 -4.48
N LEU A 100 -10.72 -0.31 -5.55
CA LEU A 100 -10.18 -1.59 -5.97
C LEU A 100 -9.44 -1.44 -7.28
N PHE A 101 -8.22 -1.95 -7.35
CA PHE A 101 -7.46 -2.09 -8.58
C PHE A 101 -7.34 -3.57 -8.94
N ALA A 102 -7.65 -3.92 -10.20
CA ALA A 102 -7.25 -5.22 -10.73
C ALA A 102 -5.73 -5.35 -10.67
N GLU A 103 -5.20 -6.54 -10.37
CA GLU A 103 -3.76 -6.75 -10.27
C GLU A 103 -3.00 -6.35 -11.54
N ASP A 104 -3.60 -6.45 -12.73
CA ASP A 104 -2.98 -6.04 -13.99
C ASP A 104 -3.03 -4.52 -14.25
N GLY A 105 -3.72 -3.76 -13.38
CA GLY A 105 -3.89 -2.31 -13.47
C GLY A 105 -4.83 -1.84 -14.58
N LYS A 106 -5.53 -2.75 -15.27
CA LYS A 106 -6.36 -2.40 -16.43
C LYS A 106 -7.76 -1.90 -16.06
N LYS A 107 -8.24 -2.23 -14.87
CA LYS A 107 -9.55 -1.80 -14.39
C LYS A 107 -9.48 -1.43 -12.90
N ALA A 108 -10.28 -0.42 -12.55
CA ALA A 108 -10.48 0.01 -11.18
C ALA A 108 -11.98 0.20 -10.93
N TRP A 109 -12.34 0.12 -9.66
CA TRP A 109 -13.69 0.36 -9.14
C TRP A 109 -13.59 1.20 -7.89
N GLY A 110 -14.59 2.02 -7.62
CA GLY A 110 -14.59 2.90 -6.48
C GLY A 110 -15.93 2.97 -5.78
N LEU A 111 -15.90 3.39 -4.52
CA LEU A 111 -17.07 3.77 -3.75
C LEU A 111 -16.79 5.14 -3.13
N VAL A 112 -17.41 6.18 -3.65
CA VAL A 112 -17.33 7.52 -3.04
C VAL A 112 -18.36 7.58 -1.92
N SER A 113 -17.90 7.92 -0.72
CA SER A 113 -18.71 8.09 0.48
C SER A 113 -18.64 9.55 0.92
N THR A 114 -19.80 10.22 0.94
CA THR A 114 -19.92 11.62 1.35
C THR A 114 -20.96 11.78 2.45
N HIS A 115 -20.59 12.43 3.54
CA HIS A 115 -21.51 12.85 4.58
C HIS A 115 -22.09 14.25 4.31
N VAL A 116 -23.41 14.36 4.37
CA VAL A 116 -24.12 15.65 4.44
C VAL A 116 -24.93 15.68 5.74
N GLY A 117 -24.43 16.42 6.72
CA GLY A 117 -24.95 16.35 8.09
C GLY A 117 -24.70 14.95 8.67
N LYS A 118 -25.78 14.27 9.07
CA LYS A 118 -25.73 12.87 9.58
C LYS A 118 -26.01 11.82 8.51
N THR A 119 -26.27 12.24 7.27
CA THR A 119 -26.65 11.34 6.19
C THR A 119 -25.43 10.94 5.37
N LEU A 120 -25.21 9.65 5.23
CA LEU A 120 -24.21 9.07 4.33
C LEU A 120 -24.80 8.89 2.92
N TYR A 121 -24.11 9.42 1.92
CA TYR A 121 -24.38 9.19 0.50
C TYR A 121 -23.25 8.39 -0.11
N GLN A 122 -23.60 7.35 -0.88
CA GLN A 122 -22.64 6.46 -1.51
C GLN A 122 -22.86 6.35 -3.01
N LEU A 123 -21.78 6.51 -3.78
CA LEU A 123 -21.79 6.44 -5.24
C LEU A 123 -20.78 5.38 -5.70
N PRO A 124 -21.22 4.23 -6.23
CA PRO A 124 -20.34 3.26 -6.85
C PRO A 124 -19.82 3.78 -8.20
N LEU A 125 -18.56 3.46 -8.50
CA LEU A 125 -17.84 3.86 -9.71
C LEU A 125 -17.25 2.63 -10.43
N GLY A 126 -17.21 2.67 -11.75
CA GLY A 126 -16.64 1.59 -12.58
C GLY A 126 -17.54 0.36 -12.77
N ASP A 127 -18.81 0.47 -12.36
CA ASP A 127 -19.83 -0.58 -12.42
C ASP A 127 -19.36 -1.87 -11.72
N PRO A 128 -19.20 -1.84 -10.37
CA PRO A 128 -18.79 -3.00 -9.60
C PRO A 128 -19.92 -4.02 -9.56
N ASP A 129 -19.58 -5.31 -9.77
CA ASP A 129 -20.49 -6.40 -9.44
C ASP A 129 -20.68 -6.53 -7.92
N GLU A 130 -21.58 -7.41 -7.50
CA GLU A 130 -21.92 -7.61 -6.08
C GLU A 130 -20.70 -7.95 -5.21
N ALA A 131 -19.78 -8.77 -5.71
CA ALA A 131 -18.60 -9.20 -4.95
C ALA A 131 -17.60 -8.05 -4.80
N LEU A 132 -17.39 -7.26 -5.84
CA LEU A 132 -16.54 -6.06 -5.81
C LEU A 132 -17.16 -4.97 -4.92
N MET A 133 -18.47 -4.77 -5.00
CA MET A 133 -19.18 -3.82 -4.14
C MET A 133 -19.09 -4.21 -2.66
N THR A 134 -19.22 -5.51 -2.35
CA THR A 134 -19.04 -6.03 -0.99
C THR A 134 -17.64 -5.73 -0.46
N ALA A 135 -16.60 -5.89 -1.28
CA ALA A 135 -15.22 -5.58 -0.89
C ALA A 135 -14.98 -4.08 -0.68
N LEU A 136 -15.60 -3.21 -1.49
CA LEU A 136 -15.55 -1.75 -1.31
C LEU A 136 -16.23 -1.31 -0.01
N LEU A 137 -17.43 -1.83 0.29
CA LEU A 137 -18.14 -1.58 1.54
C LEU A 137 -17.36 -2.07 2.77
N ALA A 138 -16.73 -3.25 2.66
CA ALA A 138 -15.89 -3.78 3.73
C ALA A 138 -14.66 -2.90 3.98
N SER A 139 -14.07 -2.32 2.92
CA SER A 139 -12.98 -1.35 3.06
C SER A 139 -13.46 -0.08 3.78
N TYR A 140 -14.61 0.46 3.37
CA TYR A 140 -15.21 1.65 3.99
C TYR A 140 -15.45 1.45 5.49
N HIS A 141 -16.08 0.34 5.90
CA HIS A 141 -16.35 0.06 7.31
C HIS A 141 -15.07 -0.18 8.13
N ALA A 142 -14.01 -0.71 7.52
CA ALA A 142 -12.74 -0.91 8.22
C ALA A 142 -12.07 0.43 8.57
N GLU A 143 -12.22 1.44 7.71
CA GLU A 143 -11.71 2.80 7.93
C GLU A 143 -12.67 3.64 8.80
N ASN A 144 -13.93 3.20 8.94
CA ASN A 144 -14.98 3.88 9.70
C ASN A 144 -15.68 2.92 10.69
N PRO A 145 -14.99 2.44 11.75
CA PRO A 145 -15.49 1.39 12.63
C PRO A 145 -16.67 1.81 13.53
N ASP A 146 -16.98 3.11 13.59
CA ASP A 146 -18.09 3.66 14.37
C ASP A 146 -19.35 3.96 13.55
N GLU A 147 -19.25 3.84 12.21
CA GLU A 147 -20.42 4.00 11.33
C GLU A 147 -21.47 2.93 11.61
N GLY A 148 -22.74 3.36 11.66
CA GLY A 148 -23.88 2.47 11.92
C GLY A 148 -24.03 1.98 13.37
N LYS A 149 -23.22 2.46 14.32
CA LYS A 149 -23.47 2.25 15.75
C LYS A 149 -24.57 3.20 16.24
N PRO A 150 -25.51 2.72 17.09
CA PRO A 150 -26.61 3.54 17.63
C PRO A 150 -26.15 4.66 18.57
#